data_AF-A0A3E0Q077-F1
#
_entry.id   AF-A0A3E0Q077-F1
#
_cell.length_a   1.000
_cell.length_b   1.000
_cell.length_c   1.000
_cell.angle_alpha   90.00
_cell.angle_beta   90.00
_cell.angle_gamma   90.00
#
_symmetry.space_group_name_H-M   'P 1'
#
loop_
_entity.id
_entity.type
_entity.pdbx_description
1 polymer ?
#
loop_
_entity_poly.entity_id
_entity_poly.type
_entity_poly.pdbx_seq_one_letter_code
_entity_poly.pdbx_strand_id
1 'polypeptide(L)'
;MNSLAGGRASPLARVSLPKDEMMGDIDSLNSSDSTTATDAVSRWLGASRTEQVREALSRGGVQMQSAHVGELKTSHFKATVTLEADDTVRIRAAFGSDIPVSDSAALEASASLPGNARFAMGRHRAQLAAETRLNGVAHLPESLREIRRSFSRMLGRRVRHTKKEPEDRLSPAVAVKAAIDESGWDEDRAIETDAGWELRPRLNGQAVPVELVLDVENVHLRRTIINEMPSGNAVSAVAHQALSMNDRLRGCRLAVLDRRLVAECTLRPSLINIEWLIWSSTTVAAAARSVGPEIRLLAENADIARQYLKMFLPYELSATEQEQ
;
A
#
# COMPACT_ATOMS: atom_id res chain seq x y z
N MET A 1 -44.47 -50.75 4.88
CA MET A 1 -44.02 -50.02 6.08
C MET A 1 -43.58 -48.62 5.64
N ASN A 2 -44.19 -47.61 6.28
CA ASN A 2 -44.19 -46.16 6.00
C ASN A 2 -42.78 -45.55 5.84
N SER A 3 -42.46 -44.67 4.87
CA SER A 3 -42.98 -43.34 4.50
C SER A 3 -42.39 -42.16 5.32
N LEU A 4 -41.56 -41.37 4.60
CA LEU A 4 -41.45 -39.90 4.53
C LEU A 4 -40.99 -39.05 5.75
N ALA A 5 -39.86 -38.35 5.49
CA ALA A 5 -39.68 -36.88 5.44
C ALA A 5 -39.97 -35.96 6.64
N GLY A 6 -39.01 -35.05 6.89
CA GLY A 6 -39.31 -33.61 7.08
C GLY A 6 -38.87 -32.94 8.40
N GLY A 7 -38.37 -31.71 8.28
CA GLY A 7 -38.41 -30.65 9.31
C GLY A 7 -37.08 -30.35 10.00
N ARG A 8 -36.33 -29.29 9.64
CA ARG A 8 -36.47 -27.84 9.91
C ARG A 8 -36.02 -27.36 11.32
N ALA A 9 -35.13 -26.36 11.24
CA ALA A 9 -35.05 -25.12 12.02
C ALA A 9 -34.29 -25.08 13.36
N SER A 10 -33.32 -24.14 13.39
CA SER A 10 -32.65 -23.57 14.55
C SER A 10 -33.59 -22.92 15.56
N PRO A 11 -33.09 -22.68 16.78
CA PRO A 11 -33.38 -21.44 17.48
C PRO A 11 -32.12 -20.70 17.95
N LEU A 12 -32.05 -19.43 17.59
CA LEU A 12 -31.22 -18.40 18.22
C LEU A 12 -31.75 -18.14 19.63
N ALA A 13 -30.91 -18.34 20.65
CA ALA A 13 -31.19 -17.90 22.01
C ALA A 13 -30.88 -16.39 22.14
N ARG A 14 -31.93 -15.59 22.38
CA ARG A 14 -31.83 -14.20 22.86
C ARG A 14 -31.62 -14.24 24.37
N VAL A 15 -30.54 -13.63 24.84
CA VAL A 15 -30.34 -13.32 26.26
C VAL A 15 -30.97 -11.95 26.53
N SER A 16 -32.00 -11.95 27.38
CA SER A 16 -32.61 -10.74 27.95
C SER A 16 -31.89 -10.40 29.26
N LEU A 17 -31.57 -9.13 29.49
CA LEU A 17 -31.17 -8.60 30.79
C LEU A 17 -32.30 -7.74 31.38
N PRO A 18 -32.46 -7.70 32.72
CA PRO A 18 -33.63 -7.12 33.36
C PRO A 18 -33.55 -5.59 33.44
N LYS A 19 -34.72 -4.96 33.27
CA LYS A 19 -35.02 -3.60 33.74
C LYS A 19 -35.67 -3.72 35.12
N ASP A 20 -35.27 -2.83 36.03
CA ASP A 20 -36.09 -2.09 37.01
C ASP A 20 -35.11 -1.49 38.05
N GLU A 21 -34.91 -0.18 38.00
CA GLU A 21 -35.61 0.84 38.79
C GLU A 21 -35.07 0.93 40.24
N MET A 22 -34.23 1.94 40.47
CA MET A 22 -34.40 2.79 41.66
C MET A 22 -34.21 4.24 41.24
N MET A 23 -35.29 5.00 41.41
CA MET A 23 -35.34 6.45 41.43
C MET A 23 -34.37 7.02 42.46
N GLY A 24 -33.70 8.10 42.07
CA GLY A 24 -33.06 9.04 42.96
C GLY A 24 -33.02 10.38 42.25
N ASP A 25 -34.04 11.19 42.51
CA ASP A 25 -34.18 12.56 42.01
C ASP A 25 -32.96 13.41 42.40
N ILE A 26 -32.22 13.88 41.39
CA ILE A 26 -31.46 15.14 41.46
C ILE A 26 -31.67 15.85 40.13
N ASP A 27 -32.84 16.47 39.99
CA ASP A 27 -33.02 17.60 39.09
C ASP A 27 -32.35 18.82 39.72
N SER A 28 -31.20 19.22 39.17
CA SER A 28 -30.88 20.62 38.84
C SER A 28 -29.38 20.79 38.51
N LEU A 29 -29.13 21.44 37.37
CA LEU A 29 -27.83 21.99 36.91
C LEU A 29 -26.83 21.00 36.29
N ASN A 30 -27.02 20.69 35.00
CA ASN A 30 -26.03 21.08 33.96
C ASN A 30 -26.55 20.72 32.56
N SER A 31 -26.98 21.77 31.85
CA SER A 31 -27.31 21.75 30.44
C SER A 31 -26.04 21.54 29.58
N SER A 32 -26.13 20.59 28.64
CA SER A 32 -25.62 20.71 27.26
C SER A 32 -24.31 21.49 27.03
N ASP A 33 -23.14 20.81 27.03
CA ASP A 33 -21.95 21.29 26.27
C ASP A 33 -20.76 20.29 26.17
N SER A 34 -20.96 18.97 26.29
CA SER A 34 -19.83 18.03 26.17
C SER A 34 -19.57 17.52 24.74
N THR A 35 -20.53 17.66 23.82
CA THR A 35 -20.35 17.23 22.42
C THR A 35 -19.63 18.28 21.57
N THR A 36 -19.76 19.57 21.92
CA THR A 36 -19.16 20.70 21.18
C THR A 36 -17.66 20.84 21.44
N ALA A 37 -17.21 20.59 22.67
CA ALA A 37 -15.79 20.70 23.03
C ALA A 37 -14.93 19.59 22.39
N THR A 38 -15.40 18.34 22.39
CA THR A 38 -14.67 17.20 21.81
C THR A 38 -14.61 17.30 20.27
N ASP A 39 -15.67 17.79 19.64
CA ASP A 39 -15.70 18.08 18.21
C ASP A 39 -14.85 19.30 17.84
N ALA A 40 -14.87 20.36 18.66
CA ALA A 40 -14.05 21.54 18.43
C ALA A 40 -12.55 21.24 18.60
N VAL A 41 -12.18 20.44 19.61
CA VAL A 41 -10.80 19.97 19.82
C VAL A 41 -10.37 19.03 18.70
N SER A 42 -11.21 18.11 18.25
CA SER A 42 -10.91 17.24 17.10
C SER A 42 -10.78 18.02 15.79
N ARG A 43 -11.63 19.03 15.57
CA ARG A 43 -11.52 19.96 14.42
C ARG A 43 -10.29 20.85 14.51
N TRP A 44 -9.92 21.32 15.70
CA TRP A 44 -8.73 22.16 15.91
C TRP A 44 -7.43 21.37 15.76
N LEU A 45 -7.35 20.17 16.35
CA LEU A 45 -6.23 19.24 16.15
C LEU A 45 -6.14 18.76 14.70
N GLY A 46 -7.27 18.49 14.04
CA GLY A 46 -7.34 18.13 12.62
C GLY A 46 -6.92 19.28 11.68
N ALA A 47 -7.33 20.52 11.99
CA ALA A 47 -6.92 21.71 11.26
C ALA A 47 -5.41 21.99 11.46
N SER A 48 -4.91 21.86 12.69
CA SER A 48 -3.48 22.00 13.00
C SER A 48 -2.64 20.95 12.26
N ARG A 49 -3.10 19.69 12.25
CA ARG A 49 -2.40 18.60 11.56
C ARG A 49 -2.40 18.77 10.04
N THR A 50 -3.53 19.16 9.45
CA THR A 50 -3.64 19.44 8.02
C THR A 50 -2.67 20.55 7.62
N GLU A 51 -2.54 21.61 8.44
CA GLU A 51 -1.62 22.70 8.17
C GLU A 51 -0.15 22.27 8.30
N GLN A 52 0.21 21.51 9.34
CA GLN A 52 1.56 20.95 9.50
C GLN A 52 1.95 20.04 8.32
N VAL A 53 1.01 19.24 7.82
CA VAL A 53 1.19 18.42 6.63
C VAL A 53 1.41 19.29 5.40
N ARG A 54 0.58 20.31 5.19
CA ARG A 54 0.72 21.24 4.07
C ARG A 54 2.05 21.97 4.10
N GLU A 55 2.50 22.38 5.28
CA GLU A 55 3.81 22.99 5.47
C GLU A 55 4.93 21.99 5.12
N ALA A 56 4.84 20.74 5.58
CA ALA A 56 5.80 19.68 5.24
C ALA A 56 5.81 19.35 3.73
N LEU A 57 4.64 19.27 3.09
CA LEU A 57 4.49 19.11 1.64
C LEU A 57 5.14 20.28 0.89
N SER A 58 4.90 21.52 1.35
CA SER A 58 5.45 22.74 0.75
C SER A 58 6.98 22.77 0.89
N ARG A 59 7.53 22.40 2.05
CA ARG A 59 8.98 22.21 2.27
C ARG A 59 9.56 21.10 1.37
N GLY A 60 8.75 20.09 1.04
CA GLY A 60 9.08 19.06 0.06
C GLY A 60 8.98 19.51 -1.41
N GLY A 61 8.58 20.75 -1.68
CA GLY A 61 8.47 21.33 -3.01
C GLY A 61 7.10 21.14 -3.68
N VAL A 62 6.07 20.77 -2.93
CA VAL A 62 4.69 20.66 -3.45
C VAL A 62 4.02 22.03 -3.42
N GLN A 63 3.49 22.46 -4.57
CA GLN A 63 2.68 23.67 -4.68
C GLN A 63 1.21 23.33 -4.45
N MET A 64 0.66 23.70 -3.29
CA MET A 64 -0.74 23.43 -2.95
C MET A 64 -1.70 24.27 -3.81
N GLN A 65 -2.68 23.63 -4.44
CA GLN A 65 -3.72 24.26 -5.26
C GLN A 65 -5.06 24.34 -4.52
N SER A 66 -5.29 23.42 -3.59
CA SER A 66 -6.43 23.41 -2.67
C SER A 66 -5.99 22.82 -1.32
N ALA A 67 -6.93 22.62 -0.39
CA ALA A 67 -6.64 22.00 0.90
C ALA A 67 -6.08 20.57 0.79
N HIS A 68 -6.48 19.82 -0.24
CA HIS A 68 -6.16 18.40 -0.39
C HIS A 68 -5.41 18.05 -1.67
N VAL A 69 -5.20 19.02 -2.56
CA VAL A 69 -4.55 18.78 -3.85
C VAL A 69 -3.44 19.78 -4.04
N GLY A 70 -2.27 19.27 -4.39
CA GLY A 70 -1.11 20.03 -4.78
C GLY A 70 -0.44 19.44 -6.00
N GLU A 71 0.62 20.11 -6.41
CA GLU A 71 1.38 19.73 -7.58
C GLU A 71 2.88 19.70 -7.24
N LEU A 72 3.51 18.57 -7.52
CA LEU A 72 4.96 18.44 -7.47
C LEU A 72 5.48 18.61 -8.90
N LYS A 73 5.98 19.81 -9.19
CA LYS A 73 6.68 20.11 -10.44
C LYS A 73 8.17 19.92 -10.26
N THR A 74 8.78 19.22 -11.19
CA THR A 74 10.23 19.22 -11.38
C THR A 74 10.55 19.67 -12.79
N SER A 75 11.83 19.85 -13.10
CA SER A 75 12.30 20.01 -14.47
C SER A 75 12.01 18.80 -15.39
N HIS A 76 11.51 17.69 -14.84
CA HIS A 76 11.43 16.40 -15.55
C HIS A 76 10.04 15.81 -15.61
N PHE A 77 9.20 16.10 -14.64
CA PHE A 77 7.82 15.61 -14.59
C PHE A 77 6.95 16.55 -13.78
N LYS A 78 5.65 16.41 -14.03
CA LYS A 78 4.59 17.02 -13.25
C LYS A 78 3.81 15.89 -12.60
N ALA A 79 3.72 15.91 -11.28
CA ALA A 79 2.92 14.96 -10.52
C ALA A 79 1.82 15.67 -9.74
N THR A 80 0.65 15.05 -9.71
CA THR A 80 -0.43 15.43 -8.81
C THR A 80 -0.16 14.81 -7.45
N VAL A 81 -0.27 15.63 -6.40
CA VAL A 81 -0.15 15.21 -5.01
C VAL A 81 -1.53 15.36 -4.37
N THR A 82 -2.06 14.28 -3.81
CA THR A 82 -3.36 14.25 -3.16
C THR A 82 -3.18 13.84 -1.71
N LEU A 83 -3.76 14.64 -0.82
CA LEU A 83 -3.92 14.36 0.59
C LEU A 83 -5.27 13.68 0.80
N GLU A 84 -5.22 12.40 1.16
CA GLU A 84 -6.40 11.56 1.40
C GLU A 84 -6.92 11.76 2.84
N ALA A 85 -8.19 11.42 3.06
CA ALA A 85 -8.84 11.55 4.37
C ALA A 85 -8.26 10.62 5.45
N ASP A 86 -7.55 9.55 5.05
CA ASP A 86 -6.91 8.57 5.92
C ASP A 86 -5.47 8.95 6.31
N ASP A 87 -5.14 10.24 6.17
CA ASP A 87 -3.81 10.78 6.43
C ASP A 87 -2.72 10.15 5.55
N THR A 88 -3.04 9.95 4.27
CA THR A 88 -2.11 9.43 3.28
C THR A 88 -1.84 10.46 2.19
N VAL A 89 -0.59 10.57 1.75
CA VAL A 89 -0.21 11.36 0.58
C VAL A 89 0.01 10.42 -0.58
N ARG A 90 -0.81 10.56 -1.62
CA ARG A 90 -0.62 9.88 -2.90
C ARG A 90 -0.04 10.84 -3.92
N ILE A 91 0.96 10.35 -4.65
CA ILE A 91 1.61 11.08 -5.73
C ILE A 91 1.42 10.29 -7.01
N ARG A 92 0.98 10.96 -8.07
CA ARG A 92 0.78 10.35 -9.38
C ARG A 92 1.42 11.21 -10.44
N ALA A 93 2.29 10.64 -11.26
CA ALA A 93 2.77 11.31 -12.47
C ALA A 93 2.45 10.46 -13.69
N ALA A 94 1.77 11.07 -14.64
CA ALA A 94 1.60 10.51 -15.96
C ALA A 94 2.90 10.70 -16.75
N PHE A 95 3.29 9.67 -17.49
CA PHE A 95 4.30 9.82 -18.53
C PHE A 95 3.71 10.59 -19.70
N GLY A 96 4.57 11.21 -20.52
CA GLY A 96 4.18 11.69 -21.86
C GLY A 96 3.80 10.53 -22.77
N SER A 97 3.17 10.80 -23.92
CA SER A 97 2.85 9.81 -24.98
C SER A 97 4.02 8.90 -25.36
N ASP A 98 5.23 9.34 -25.08
CA ASP A 98 6.46 8.85 -25.70
C ASP A 98 7.09 7.65 -24.97
N ILE A 99 6.46 7.12 -23.92
CA ILE A 99 6.91 5.90 -23.24
C ILE A 99 5.84 4.81 -23.38
N PRO A 100 5.86 4.04 -24.50
CA PRO A 100 5.05 2.84 -24.63
C PRO A 100 5.72 1.71 -23.83
N VAL A 101 5.38 1.60 -22.55
CA VAL A 101 5.74 0.42 -21.75
C VAL A 101 4.53 -0.49 -21.74
N SER A 102 4.68 -1.73 -22.22
CA SER A 102 3.64 -2.75 -22.03
C SER A 102 3.36 -2.96 -20.55
N ASP A 103 2.15 -3.38 -20.20
CA ASP A 103 1.79 -3.60 -18.79
C ASP A 103 2.75 -4.57 -18.08
N SER A 104 3.18 -5.62 -18.77
CA SER A 104 4.16 -6.58 -18.24
C SER A 104 5.50 -5.92 -17.94
N ALA A 105 6.03 -5.11 -18.87
CA ALA A 105 7.29 -4.40 -18.66
C ALA A 105 7.18 -3.33 -17.56
N ALA A 106 6.03 -2.67 -17.42
CA ALA A 106 5.78 -1.71 -16.34
C ALA A 106 5.68 -2.41 -14.96
N LEU A 107 5.05 -3.58 -14.91
CA LEU A 107 4.99 -4.36 -13.69
C LEU A 107 6.36 -4.92 -13.30
N GLU A 108 7.14 -5.43 -14.25
CA GLU A 108 8.52 -5.88 -14.02
C GLU A 108 9.41 -4.73 -13.53
N ALA A 109 9.30 -3.55 -14.17
CA ALA A 109 10.04 -2.38 -13.75
C ALA A 109 9.67 -1.92 -12.32
N SER A 110 8.49 -2.28 -11.81
CA SER A 110 8.03 -1.86 -10.47
C SER A 110 8.95 -2.36 -9.35
N ALA A 111 9.57 -3.55 -9.51
CA ALA A 111 10.53 -4.07 -8.54
C ALA A 111 11.78 -3.18 -8.40
N SER A 112 12.23 -2.58 -9.51
CA SER A 112 13.41 -1.72 -9.52
C SER A 112 13.14 -0.32 -8.96
N LEU A 113 11.86 0.03 -8.75
CA LEU A 113 11.52 1.32 -8.21
C LEU A 113 11.88 1.36 -6.72
N PRO A 114 12.43 2.47 -6.22
CA PRO A 114 12.74 2.62 -4.80
C PRO A 114 11.50 2.96 -3.95
N GLY A 115 11.57 2.65 -2.66
CA GLY A 115 10.51 2.91 -1.69
C GLY A 115 9.19 2.26 -2.12
N ASN A 116 8.09 3.01 -1.97
CA ASN A 116 6.74 2.57 -2.34
C ASN A 116 6.29 3.06 -3.73
N ALA A 117 7.22 3.54 -4.57
CA ALA A 117 6.92 3.91 -5.94
C ALA A 117 6.55 2.66 -6.76
N ARG A 118 5.56 2.76 -7.63
CA ARG A 118 5.01 1.63 -8.41
C ARG A 118 4.36 2.09 -9.68
N PHE A 119 4.38 1.26 -10.71
CA PHE A 119 3.46 1.47 -11.82
C PHE A 119 2.04 1.06 -11.39
N ALA A 120 1.07 1.88 -11.75
CA ALA A 120 -0.35 1.66 -11.52
C ALA A 120 -1.14 1.98 -12.78
N MET A 121 -2.30 1.37 -12.97
CA MET A 121 -3.14 1.66 -14.13
C MET A 121 -3.78 3.05 -13.99
N GLY A 122 -3.51 3.92 -14.95
CA GLY A 122 -4.21 5.20 -15.11
C GLY A 122 -5.46 5.06 -15.98
N ARG A 123 -6.04 6.19 -16.42
CA ARG A 123 -7.23 6.16 -17.29
C ARG A 123 -7.02 5.47 -18.64
N HIS A 124 -5.79 5.52 -19.16
CA HIS A 124 -5.48 5.07 -20.51
C HIS A 124 -4.21 4.23 -20.60
N ARG A 125 -3.39 4.20 -19.55
CA ARG A 125 -2.07 3.52 -19.53
C ARG A 125 -1.49 3.49 -18.12
N ALA A 126 -0.44 2.69 -17.94
CA ALA A 126 0.40 2.72 -16.76
C ALA A 126 0.91 4.15 -16.45
N GLN A 127 0.83 4.53 -15.18
CA GLN A 127 1.38 5.76 -14.62
C GLN A 127 2.24 5.43 -13.41
N LEU A 128 3.16 6.31 -13.05
CA LEU A 128 3.95 6.12 -11.84
C LEU A 128 3.19 6.70 -10.65
N ALA A 129 3.00 5.87 -9.64
CA ALA A 129 2.36 6.22 -8.38
C ALA A 129 3.33 6.02 -7.21
N ALA A 130 3.18 6.80 -6.16
CA ALA A 130 3.86 6.59 -4.89
C ALA A 130 2.94 6.99 -3.74
N GLU A 131 3.17 6.42 -2.57
CA GLU A 131 2.32 6.65 -1.40
C GLU A 131 3.12 6.65 -0.10
N THR A 132 2.74 7.53 0.82
CA THR A 132 3.30 7.60 2.18
C THR A 132 2.24 8.08 3.17
N ARG A 133 2.28 7.59 4.42
CA ARG A 133 1.43 8.09 5.51
C ARG A 133 1.98 9.39 6.12
N LEU A 134 1.09 10.15 6.73
CA LEU A 134 1.37 11.43 7.40
C LEU A 134 1.64 11.32 8.90
N ASN A 135 1.45 10.15 9.50
CA ASN A 135 1.86 9.89 10.90
C ASN A 135 3.36 10.14 11.13
N GLY A 136 4.16 10.24 10.06
CA GLY A 136 5.50 10.80 10.06
C GLY A 136 5.61 12.15 9.34
N VAL A 137 4.93 13.22 9.76
CA VAL A 137 5.11 14.59 9.18
C VAL A 137 6.60 14.95 9.10
N ALA A 138 7.39 14.54 10.09
CA ALA A 138 8.85 14.69 10.12
C ALA A 138 9.57 14.00 8.94
N HIS A 139 9.06 12.85 8.49
CA HIS A 139 9.62 12.04 7.41
C HIS A 139 9.09 12.40 6.02
N LEU A 140 7.98 13.14 5.94
CA LEU A 140 7.34 13.49 4.68
C LEU A 140 8.28 14.26 3.73
N PRO A 141 9.06 15.27 4.17
CA PRO A 141 10.01 15.95 3.28
C PRO A 141 11.12 15.03 2.75
N GLU A 142 11.56 14.05 3.54
CA GLU A 142 12.55 13.07 3.08
C GLU A 142 11.94 12.09 2.08
N SER A 143 10.75 11.56 2.38
CA SER A 143 9.99 10.67 1.50
C SER A 143 9.72 11.34 0.15
N LEU A 144 9.32 12.63 0.14
CA LEU A 144 9.14 13.40 -1.08
C LEU A 144 10.44 13.60 -1.87
N ARG A 145 11.55 13.90 -1.18
CA ARG A 145 12.86 14.02 -1.81
C ARG A 145 13.28 12.70 -2.46
N GLU A 146 13.04 11.58 -1.80
CA GLU A 146 13.29 10.26 -2.33
C GLU A 146 12.42 9.98 -3.55
N ILE A 147 11.10 10.17 -3.43
CA ILE A 147 10.18 10.02 -4.57
C ILE A 147 10.70 10.84 -5.75
N ARG A 148 11.05 12.11 -5.56
CA ARG A 148 11.65 12.94 -6.61
C ARG A 148 12.91 12.33 -7.23
N ARG A 149 13.88 11.89 -6.41
CA ARG A 149 15.10 11.21 -6.88
C ARG A 149 14.77 9.94 -7.68
N SER A 150 13.71 9.25 -7.30
CA SER A 150 13.26 7.98 -7.87
C SER A 150 12.66 8.17 -9.26
N PHE A 151 11.73 9.11 -9.38
CA PHE A 151 11.17 9.54 -10.65
C PHE A 151 12.28 10.02 -11.61
N SER A 152 13.23 10.83 -11.13
CA SER A 152 14.36 11.29 -11.95
C SER A 152 15.27 10.15 -12.44
N ARG A 153 15.58 9.17 -11.59
CA ARG A 153 16.41 8.00 -11.94
C ARG A 153 15.75 7.16 -13.03
N MET A 154 14.46 6.86 -12.86
CA MET A 154 13.69 6.06 -13.81
C MET A 154 13.57 6.75 -15.18
N LEU A 155 13.46 8.08 -15.23
CA LEU A 155 13.47 8.84 -16.49
C LEU A 155 14.86 8.90 -17.17
N GLY A 156 15.80 8.04 -16.77
CA GLY A 156 17.09 7.83 -17.44
C GLY A 156 18.06 9.00 -17.34
N ARG A 157 17.85 9.94 -16.41
CA ARG A 157 18.68 11.15 -16.31
C ARG A 157 19.46 11.20 -15.00
N ARG A 158 20.76 11.45 -15.11
CA ARG A 158 21.71 11.53 -13.98
C ARG A 158 21.21 12.54 -12.94
N VAL A 159 20.75 12.04 -11.82
CA VAL A 159 20.57 12.84 -10.61
C VAL A 159 21.98 13.21 -10.14
N ARG A 160 22.33 14.50 -10.08
CA ARG A 160 23.54 14.92 -9.38
C ARG A 160 23.41 14.43 -7.94
N HIS A 161 24.24 13.47 -7.53
CA HIS A 161 24.36 13.06 -6.15
C HIS A 161 24.79 14.29 -5.33
N THR A 162 23.82 14.96 -4.71
CA THR A 162 24.12 15.93 -3.65
C THR A 162 24.66 15.12 -2.49
N LYS A 163 25.96 15.30 -2.20
CA LYS A 163 26.75 14.94 -1.00
C LYS A 163 26.18 13.83 -0.12
N LYS A 164 26.98 12.76 0.07
CA LYS A 164 26.84 11.68 1.08
C LYS A 164 26.05 12.20 2.30
N GLU A 165 24.86 11.66 2.49
CA GLU A 165 24.12 11.84 3.75
C GLU A 165 24.97 11.25 4.90
N PRO A 166 24.85 11.80 6.12
CA PRO A 166 25.80 11.52 7.21
C PRO A 166 25.94 10.02 7.51
N GLU A 167 27.17 9.62 7.83
CA GLU A 167 27.61 8.23 8.05
C GLU A 167 27.02 7.57 9.31
N ASP A 168 26.27 8.31 10.14
CA ASP A 168 25.60 7.79 11.35
C ASP A 168 24.23 7.16 11.08
N ARG A 169 24.06 6.48 9.94
CA ARG A 169 22.85 5.69 9.72
C ARG A 169 22.99 4.36 10.43
N LEU A 170 22.12 4.10 11.40
CA LEU A 170 21.93 2.77 11.98
C LEU A 170 21.73 1.76 10.84
N SER A 171 22.39 0.59 10.95
CA SER A 171 22.20 -0.44 9.95
C SER A 171 20.73 -0.88 9.92
N PRO A 172 20.19 -1.25 8.74
CA PRO A 172 18.82 -1.75 8.63
C PRO A 172 18.51 -2.87 9.65
N ALA A 173 19.47 -3.79 9.86
CA ALA A 173 19.34 -4.89 10.82
C ALA A 173 19.16 -4.39 12.26
N VAL A 174 19.95 -3.41 12.69
CA VAL A 174 19.87 -2.86 14.05
C VAL A 174 18.52 -2.15 14.25
N ALA A 175 18.08 -1.38 13.26
CA ALA A 175 16.79 -0.68 13.33
C ALA A 175 15.59 -1.65 13.37
N VAL A 176 15.62 -2.73 12.57
CA VAL A 176 14.58 -3.77 12.58
C VAL A 176 14.56 -4.50 13.91
N LYS A 177 15.72 -4.93 14.40
CA LYS A 177 15.81 -5.62 15.69
C LYS A 177 15.27 -4.76 16.82
N ALA A 178 15.67 -3.49 16.89
CA ALA A 178 15.14 -2.55 17.89
C ALA A 178 13.61 -2.40 17.80
N ALA A 179 13.07 -2.25 16.57
CA ALA A 179 11.63 -2.14 16.38
C ALA A 179 10.88 -3.43 16.77
N ILE A 180 11.44 -4.61 16.52
CA ILE A 180 10.86 -5.89 16.95
C ILE A 180 10.91 -6.00 18.48
N ASP A 181 12.07 -5.74 19.10
CA ASP A 181 12.27 -5.81 20.54
C ASP A 181 11.30 -4.87 21.29
N GLU A 182 11.08 -3.66 20.78
CA GLU A 182 10.16 -2.68 21.38
C GLU A 182 8.68 -2.98 21.12
N SER A 183 8.35 -3.78 20.09
CA SER A 183 6.96 -4.02 19.67
C SER A 183 6.12 -4.83 20.67
N GLY A 184 6.79 -5.56 21.57
CA GLY A 184 6.13 -6.54 22.44
C GLY A 184 5.51 -7.72 21.66
N TRP A 185 5.96 -7.97 20.43
CA TRP A 185 5.60 -9.17 19.70
C TRP A 185 6.12 -10.42 20.41
N ASP A 186 5.26 -11.44 20.50
CA ASP A 186 5.65 -12.77 20.93
C ASP A 186 6.52 -13.44 19.86
N GLU A 187 7.24 -14.49 20.24
CA GLU A 187 8.11 -15.27 19.34
C GLU A 187 7.33 -15.86 18.14
N ASP A 188 6.00 -16.01 18.29
CA ASP A 188 5.10 -16.48 17.23
C ASP A 188 4.77 -15.40 16.17
N ARG A 189 5.04 -14.11 16.44
CA ARG A 189 4.75 -12.98 15.55
C ARG A 189 5.94 -12.47 14.76
N ALA A 190 7.15 -12.67 15.26
CA ALA A 190 8.39 -12.33 14.57
C ALA A 190 9.39 -13.45 14.78
N ILE A 191 9.64 -14.21 13.71
CA ILE A 191 10.52 -15.37 13.74
C ILE A 191 11.80 -15.00 13.02
N GLU A 192 12.93 -15.12 13.69
CA GLU A 192 14.23 -14.99 13.04
C GLU A 192 14.51 -16.23 12.17
N THR A 193 15.03 -16.00 10.98
CA THR A 193 15.32 -17.01 9.96
C THR A 193 16.71 -16.76 9.39
N ASP A 194 17.27 -17.73 8.67
CA ASP A 194 18.58 -17.56 8.00
C ASP A 194 18.60 -16.38 7.00
N ALA A 195 17.44 -16.00 6.46
CA ALA A 195 17.29 -14.93 5.47
C ALA A 195 16.91 -13.56 6.07
N GLY A 196 16.69 -13.47 7.39
CA GLY A 196 16.17 -12.27 8.05
C GLY A 196 15.06 -12.62 9.03
N TRP A 197 13.89 -12.00 8.88
CA TRP A 197 12.74 -12.27 9.77
C TRP A 197 11.50 -12.65 8.99
N GLU A 198 10.65 -13.48 9.56
CA GLU A 198 9.28 -13.70 9.13
C GLU A 198 8.33 -13.01 10.13
N LEU A 199 7.61 -12.00 9.65
CA LEU A 199 6.59 -11.30 10.42
C LEU A 199 5.23 -11.95 10.17
N ARG A 200 4.44 -12.18 11.21
CA ARG A 200 3.14 -12.86 11.14
C ARG A 200 2.01 -11.98 11.64
N PRO A 201 1.68 -10.87 10.95
CA PRO A 201 0.50 -10.07 11.27
C PRO A 201 -0.77 -10.93 11.25
N ARG A 202 -1.71 -10.64 12.16
CA ARG A 202 -2.99 -11.35 12.25
C ARG A 202 -4.06 -10.64 11.44
N LEU A 203 -4.55 -11.29 10.39
CA LEU A 203 -5.69 -10.83 9.58
C LEU A 203 -6.91 -11.69 9.87
N ASN A 204 -7.95 -11.10 10.48
CA ASN A 204 -9.14 -11.83 10.94
C ASN A 204 -8.77 -13.02 11.85
N GLY A 205 -7.84 -12.79 12.79
CA GLY A 205 -7.35 -13.80 13.73
C GLY A 205 -6.33 -14.80 13.15
N GLN A 206 -6.15 -14.86 11.83
CA GLN A 206 -5.19 -15.77 11.19
C GLN A 206 -3.83 -15.11 11.00
N ALA A 207 -2.77 -15.78 11.42
CA ALA A 207 -1.39 -15.38 11.13
C ALA A 207 -1.12 -15.50 9.62
N VAL A 208 -0.64 -14.43 9.00
CA VAL A 208 -0.28 -14.40 7.58
C VAL A 208 1.19 -14.03 7.46
N PRO A 209 2.08 -14.95 7.03
CA PRO A 209 3.51 -14.70 7.05
C PRO A 209 3.94 -13.69 5.98
N VAL A 210 4.83 -12.80 6.35
CA VAL A 210 5.45 -11.76 5.51
C VAL A 210 6.96 -11.85 5.74
N GLU A 211 7.68 -12.09 4.66
CA GLU A 211 9.13 -12.16 4.68
C GLU A 211 9.70 -10.75 4.82
N LEU A 212 10.65 -10.57 5.74
CA LEU A 212 11.41 -9.35 5.91
C LEU A 212 12.85 -9.62 5.49
N VAL A 213 13.19 -9.09 4.32
CA VAL A 213 14.52 -9.21 3.70
C VAL A 213 15.28 -7.91 3.88
N LEU A 214 16.52 -8.01 4.35
CA LEU A 214 17.41 -6.86 4.46
C LEU A 214 18.26 -6.71 3.19
N ASP A 215 18.35 -5.48 2.68
CA ASP A 215 19.37 -5.04 1.73
C ASP A 215 20.31 -4.03 2.41
N VAL A 216 21.45 -3.71 1.80
CA VAL A 216 22.44 -2.74 2.28
C VAL A 216 21.80 -1.40 2.62
N GLU A 217 20.82 -0.96 1.84
CA GLU A 217 20.21 0.37 1.99
C GLU A 217 18.77 0.34 2.54
N ASN A 218 18.07 -0.80 2.47
CA ASN A 218 16.62 -0.86 2.68
C ASN A 218 16.17 -2.15 3.38
N VAL A 219 14.92 -2.14 3.83
CA VAL A 219 14.20 -3.30 4.34
C VAL A 219 13.00 -3.56 3.45
N HIS A 220 12.88 -4.79 2.96
CA HIS A 220 11.79 -5.21 2.10
C HIS A 220 10.89 -6.16 2.85
N LEU A 221 9.61 -5.80 2.97
CA LEU A 221 8.57 -6.68 3.46
C LEU A 221 7.86 -7.27 2.25
N ARG A 222 7.85 -8.59 2.10
CA ARG A 222 7.41 -9.27 0.88
C ARG A 222 6.51 -10.46 1.18
N ARG A 223 5.58 -10.73 0.28
CA ARG A 223 4.80 -11.97 0.26
C ARG A 223 4.50 -12.40 -1.16
N THR A 224 4.90 -13.63 -1.49
CA THR A 224 4.63 -14.23 -2.80
C THR A 224 3.14 -14.48 -3.02
N ILE A 225 2.63 -14.03 -4.16
CA ILE A 225 1.26 -14.26 -4.63
C ILE A 225 1.24 -15.39 -5.65
N ILE A 226 2.11 -15.33 -6.66
CA ILE A 226 2.34 -16.36 -7.67
C ILE A 226 3.81 -16.79 -7.61
N ASN A 227 4.07 -18.10 -7.57
CA ASN A 227 5.41 -18.67 -7.47
C ASN A 227 6.21 -18.63 -8.78
N GLU A 228 5.54 -18.61 -9.92
CA GLU A 228 6.15 -18.44 -11.24
C GLU A 228 5.21 -17.67 -12.16
N MET A 229 5.69 -16.57 -12.73
CA MET A 229 4.94 -15.76 -13.69
C MET A 229 4.59 -16.61 -14.91
N PRO A 230 3.32 -16.58 -15.34
CA PRO A 230 2.90 -17.35 -16.51
C PRO A 230 3.51 -16.76 -17.80
N SER A 231 3.26 -17.41 -18.94
CA SER A 231 3.69 -16.95 -20.27
C SER A 231 2.51 -16.63 -21.19
N GLY A 232 2.77 -16.01 -22.34
CA GLY A 232 1.75 -15.71 -23.35
C GLY A 232 0.65 -14.77 -22.84
N ASN A 233 -0.60 -15.01 -23.22
CA ASN A 233 -1.71 -14.12 -22.84
C ASN A 233 -1.91 -14.01 -21.32
N ALA A 234 -1.57 -15.05 -20.56
CA ALA A 234 -1.72 -15.03 -19.11
C ALA A 234 -0.79 -14.00 -18.44
N VAL A 235 0.43 -13.77 -18.95
CA VAL A 235 1.31 -12.73 -18.37
C VAL A 235 0.73 -11.34 -18.55
N SER A 236 0.19 -11.04 -19.73
CA SER A 236 -0.41 -9.73 -19.99
C SER A 236 -1.67 -9.50 -19.14
N ALA A 237 -2.51 -10.53 -18.96
CA ALA A 237 -3.70 -10.43 -18.13
C ALA A 237 -3.35 -10.21 -16.65
N VAL A 238 -2.38 -10.98 -16.13
CA VAL A 238 -1.85 -10.81 -14.77
C VAL A 238 -1.25 -9.42 -14.61
N ALA A 239 -0.48 -8.95 -15.59
CA ALA A 239 0.16 -7.65 -15.53
C ALA A 239 -0.85 -6.50 -15.48
N HIS A 240 -1.82 -6.49 -16.39
CA HIS A 240 -2.88 -5.49 -16.42
C HIS A 240 -3.69 -5.47 -15.11
N GLN A 241 -4.10 -6.64 -14.60
CA GLN A 241 -4.83 -6.74 -13.34
C GLN A 241 -3.98 -6.28 -12.15
N ALA A 242 -2.69 -6.64 -12.11
CA ALA A 242 -1.78 -6.22 -11.05
C ALA A 242 -1.56 -4.70 -11.05
N LEU A 243 -1.36 -4.07 -12.22
CA LEU A 243 -1.27 -2.61 -12.32
C LEU A 243 -2.57 -1.92 -11.90
N SER A 244 -3.72 -2.49 -12.25
CA SER A 244 -5.03 -2.00 -11.82
C SER A 244 -5.20 -2.09 -10.30
N MET A 245 -4.68 -3.15 -9.68
CA MET A 245 -4.67 -3.31 -8.23
C MET A 245 -3.66 -2.38 -7.55
N ASN A 246 -2.48 -2.14 -8.14
CA ASN A 246 -1.49 -1.19 -7.62
C ASN A 246 -2.06 0.22 -7.43
N ASP A 247 -3.07 0.58 -8.21
CA ASP A 247 -3.78 1.85 -8.04
C ASP A 247 -4.57 1.94 -6.71
N ARG A 248 -5.08 0.79 -6.26
CA ARG A 248 -5.96 0.61 -5.11
C ARG A 248 -5.19 0.25 -3.84
N LEU A 249 -4.08 -0.48 -3.98
CA LEU A 249 -3.25 -0.85 -2.87
C LEU A 249 -2.71 0.40 -2.16
N ARG A 250 -2.68 0.32 -0.83
CA ARG A 250 -2.10 1.33 0.05
C ARG A 250 -0.79 0.80 0.58
N GLY A 251 0.20 1.65 0.80
CA GLY A 251 1.45 1.30 1.50
C GLY A 251 2.33 0.17 0.96
N CYS A 252 1.94 -0.46 -0.14
CA CYS A 252 2.64 -1.56 -0.77
C CYS A 252 2.42 -1.51 -2.28
N ARG A 253 3.07 -2.42 -2.99
CA ARG A 253 2.95 -2.61 -4.43
C ARG A 253 2.97 -4.08 -4.78
N LEU A 254 2.47 -4.39 -5.96
CA LEU A 254 2.71 -5.62 -6.69
C LEU A 254 3.91 -5.40 -7.60
N ALA A 255 4.85 -6.33 -7.57
CA ALA A 255 6.06 -6.30 -8.37
C ALA A 255 6.48 -7.72 -8.77
N VAL A 256 7.22 -7.84 -9.86
CA VAL A 256 7.82 -9.12 -10.27
C VAL A 256 9.27 -9.19 -9.75
N LEU A 257 9.54 -10.16 -8.88
CA LEU A 257 10.87 -10.46 -8.35
C LEU A 257 11.21 -11.91 -8.64
N ASP A 258 12.36 -12.17 -9.26
CA ASP A 258 12.83 -13.53 -9.57
C ASP A 258 11.77 -14.40 -10.27
N ARG A 259 11.07 -13.80 -11.25
CA ARG A 259 9.94 -14.40 -11.97
C ARG A 259 8.74 -14.76 -11.08
N ARG A 260 8.61 -14.18 -9.90
CA ARG A 260 7.47 -14.34 -8.99
C ARG A 260 6.70 -13.04 -8.89
N LEU A 261 5.38 -13.11 -8.76
CA LEU A 261 4.60 -11.94 -8.38
C LEU A 261 4.55 -11.84 -6.86
N VAL A 262 5.00 -10.73 -6.31
CA VAL A 262 4.96 -10.46 -4.87
C VAL A 262 4.12 -9.22 -4.56
N ALA A 263 3.48 -9.21 -3.40
CA ALA A 263 3.16 -7.96 -2.73
C ALA A 263 4.38 -7.54 -1.90
N GLU A 264 4.80 -6.28 -2.02
CA GLU A 264 5.94 -5.78 -1.26
C GLU A 264 5.78 -4.34 -0.78
N CYS A 265 6.49 -4.02 0.31
CA CYS A 265 6.71 -2.68 0.83
C CYS A 265 8.21 -2.51 1.08
N THR A 266 8.76 -1.35 0.74
CA THR A 266 10.17 -1.03 1.00
C THR A 266 10.28 0.10 2.00
N LEU A 267 10.97 -0.15 3.11
CA LEU A 267 11.25 0.81 4.16
C LEU A 267 12.73 1.17 4.18
N ARG A 268 13.04 2.45 4.40
CA ARG A 268 14.41 2.90 4.65
C ARG A 268 14.71 2.86 6.13
N PRO A 269 15.98 2.71 6.55
CA PRO A 269 16.36 2.67 7.96
C PRO A 269 15.80 3.80 8.81
N SER A 270 15.73 5.03 8.26
CA SER A 270 15.18 6.21 8.95
C SER A 270 13.66 6.16 9.17
N LEU A 271 12.95 5.24 8.52
CA LEU A 271 11.51 5.03 8.65
C LEU A 271 11.17 3.79 9.49
N ILE A 272 12.18 3.00 9.89
CA ILE A 272 11.95 1.76 10.62
C ILE A 272 11.68 2.10 12.08
N ASN A 273 10.44 1.88 12.48
CA ASN A 273 10.01 1.87 13.87
C ASN A 273 8.87 0.84 14.01
N ILE A 274 8.40 0.64 15.25
CA ILE A 274 7.33 -0.30 15.58
C ILE A 274 6.08 -0.07 14.72
N GLU A 275 5.63 1.18 14.62
CA GLU A 275 4.39 1.53 13.92
C GLU A 275 4.47 1.21 12.42
N TRP A 276 5.57 1.59 11.77
CA TRP A 276 5.79 1.30 10.35
C TRP A 276 5.97 -0.19 10.08
N LEU A 277 6.65 -0.92 10.97
CA LEU A 277 6.84 -2.36 10.81
C LEU A 277 5.51 -3.12 10.90
N ILE A 278 4.68 -2.80 11.91
CA ILE A 278 3.33 -3.36 12.07
C ILE A 278 2.47 -3.00 10.86
N TRP A 279 2.43 -1.73 10.49
CA TRP A 279 1.57 -1.26 9.42
C TRP A 279 1.97 -1.85 8.06
N SER A 280 3.26 -1.83 7.71
CA SER A 280 3.74 -2.34 6.43
C SER A 280 3.56 -3.85 6.32
N SER A 281 3.84 -4.62 7.37
CA SER A 281 3.63 -6.08 7.35
C SER A 281 2.15 -6.42 7.20
N THR A 282 1.27 -5.76 7.96
CA THR A 282 -0.18 -5.93 7.86
C THR A 282 -0.69 -5.58 6.45
N THR A 283 -0.18 -4.50 5.88
CA THR A 283 -0.56 -4.01 4.56
C THR A 283 -0.13 -4.97 3.45
N VAL A 284 1.10 -5.49 3.49
CA VAL A 284 1.59 -6.51 2.55
C VAL A 284 0.79 -7.80 2.67
N ALA A 285 0.52 -8.26 3.89
CA ALA A 285 -0.31 -9.44 4.13
C ALA A 285 -1.73 -9.28 3.59
N ALA A 286 -2.35 -8.12 3.81
CA ALA A 286 -3.70 -7.82 3.37
C ALA A 286 -3.78 -7.72 1.83
N ALA A 287 -2.80 -7.06 1.21
CA ALA A 287 -2.68 -6.96 -0.24
C ALA A 287 -2.57 -8.34 -0.89
N ALA A 288 -1.65 -9.18 -0.42
CA ALA A 288 -1.47 -10.52 -0.96
C ALA A 288 -2.73 -11.39 -0.80
N ARG A 289 -3.43 -11.30 0.33
CA ARG A 289 -4.67 -12.04 0.58
C ARG A 289 -5.83 -11.56 -0.30
N SER A 290 -5.95 -10.25 -0.48
CA SER A 290 -7.02 -9.62 -1.26
C SER A 290 -6.86 -9.89 -2.76
N VAL A 291 -5.65 -9.70 -3.28
CA VAL A 291 -5.36 -9.79 -4.72
C VAL A 291 -5.16 -11.23 -5.19
N GLY A 292 -4.68 -12.11 -4.30
CA GLY A 292 -4.23 -13.46 -4.65
C GLY A 292 -5.24 -14.32 -5.43
N PRO A 293 -6.51 -14.43 -5.02
CA PRO A 293 -7.48 -15.28 -5.71
C PRO A 293 -7.70 -14.90 -7.17
N GLU A 294 -7.90 -13.61 -7.46
CA GLU A 294 -8.17 -13.12 -8.82
C GLU A 294 -6.95 -13.30 -9.73
N ILE A 295 -5.76 -12.96 -9.22
CA ILE A 295 -4.52 -13.04 -9.97
C ILE A 295 -4.12 -14.50 -10.26
N ARG A 296 -4.30 -15.41 -9.29
CA ARG A 296 -4.04 -16.84 -9.51
C ARG A 296 -4.99 -17.43 -10.54
N LEU A 297 -6.26 -17.05 -10.51
CA LEU A 297 -7.23 -17.49 -11.52
C LEU A 297 -6.78 -17.12 -12.94
N LEU A 298 -6.28 -15.90 -13.14
CA LEU A 298 -5.74 -15.46 -14.43
C LEU A 298 -4.44 -16.21 -14.81
N ALA A 299 -3.57 -16.46 -13.84
CA ALA A 299 -2.31 -17.14 -14.08
C ALA A 299 -2.48 -18.63 -14.42
N GLU A 300 -3.44 -19.30 -13.78
CA GLU A 300 -3.65 -20.75 -13.89
C GLU A 300 -4.64 -21.14 -15.00
N ASN A 301 -5.43 -20.20 -15.52
CA ASN A 301 -6.48 -20.48 -16.50
C ASN A 301 -6.36 -19.60 -17.75
N ALA A 302 -5.75 -20.16 -18.81
CA ALA A 302 -5.47 -19.45 -20.06
C ALA A 302 -6.73 -18.93 -20.78
N ASP A 303 -7.85 -19.65 -20.69
CA ASP A 303 -9.11 -19.22 -21.32
C ASP A 303 -9.71 -18.01 -20.60
N ILE A 304 -9.68 -18.00 -19.28
CA ILE A 304 -10.11 -16.85 -18.48
C ILE A 304 -9.20 -15.66 -18.76
N ALA A 305 -7.88 -15.85 -18.80
CA ALA A 305 -6.94 -14.78 -19.16
C ALA A 305 -7.23 -14.20 -20.56
N ARG A 306 -7.49 -15.05 -21.55
CA ARG A 306 -7.85 -14.62 -22.90
C ARG A 306 -9.15 -13.81 -22.93
N GLN A 307 -10.19 -14.28 -22.24
CA GLN A 307 -11.46 -13.55 -22.14
C GLN A 307 -11.29 -12.21 -21.43
N TYR A 308 -10.50 -12.18 -20.35
CA TYR A 308 -10.15 -10.96 -19.64
C TYR A 308 -9.51 -9.93 -20.58
N LEU A 309 -8.48 -10.34 -21.34
CA LEU A 309 -7.81 -9.43 -22.29
C LEU A 309 -8.77 -8.89 -23.36
N LYS A 310 -9.68 -9.71 -23.87
CA LYS A 310 -10.70 -9.25 -24.84
C LYS A 310 -11.62 -8.17 -24.26
N MET A 311 -11.93 -8.24 -22.97
CA MET A 311 -12.80 -7.26 -22.30
C MET A 311 -12.07 -5.97 -21.94
N PHE A 312 -10.82 -6.06 -21.49
CA PHE A 312 -10.11 -4.93 -20.87
C PHE A 312 -8.96 -4.35 -21.72
N LEU A 313 -8.46 -5.10 -22.70
CA LEU A 313 -7.43 -4.67 -23.64
C LEU A 313 -7.87 -4.88 -25.11
N PRO A 314 -9.06 -4.40 -25.52
CA PRO A 314 -9.59 -4.67 -26.87
C PRO A 314 -8.78 -4.03 -28.01
N TYR A 315 -7.92 -3.05 -27.73
CA TYR A 315 -7.17 -2.30 -28.74
C TYR A 315 -5.76 -2.83 -29.06
N GLU A 316 -5.16 -3.66 -28.18
CA GLU A 316 -3.80 -4.18 -28.43
C GLU A 316 -3.81 -5.51 -29.20
N LEU A 317 -4.90 -6.28 -29.11
CA LEU A 317 -5.02 -7.59 -29.75
C LEU A 317 -5.20 -7.51 -31.27
N SER A 318 -5.73 -6.40 -31.81
CA SER A 318 -5.94 -6.25 -33.26
C SER A 318 -4.66 -6.09 -34.08
N ALA A 319 -3.53 -5.76 -33.43
CA ALA A 319 -2.25 -5.59 -34.13
C ALA A 319 -1.42 -6.89 -34.18
N THR A 320 -1.59 -7.79 -33.20
CA THR A 320 -0.79 -9.03 -33.11
C THR A 320 -1.50 -10.25 -33.71
N GLU A 321 -2.84 -10.28 -33.77
CA GLU A 321 -3.59 -11.32 -34.48
C GLU A 321 -3.51 -11.20 -36.02
N GLN A 322 -2.80 -10.19 -36.55
CA GLN A 322 -2.52 -10.07 -38.00
C GLN A 322 -1.17 -10.68 -38.43
N GLU A 323 -0.35 -11.17 -37.48
CA GLU A 323 0.98 -11.73 -37.77
C GLU A 323 1.14 -13.22 -37.37
N GLN A 324 0.06 -13.92 -37.03
CA GLN A 324 0.03 -15.38 -36.82
C GLN A 324 -0.94 -16.06 -37.79
#